data_AF-A0A7S2ESL9-F1
#
_entry.id   AF-A0A7S2ESL9-F1
#
_cell.length_a   1.000
_cell.length_b   1.000
_cell.length_c   1.000
_cell.angle_alpha   90.00
_cell.angle_beta   90.00
_cell.angle_gamma   90.00
#
_symmetry.space_group_name_H-M   'P 1'
#
loop_
_entity.id
_entity.type
_entity.pdbx_description
1 polymer ?
#
loop_
_entity_poly.entity_id
_entity_poly.type
_entity_poly.pdbx_seq_one_letter_code
_entity_poly.pdbx_strand_id
1 'polypeptide(L)'
;RKLNEAAWNEMFERLVAFRDTHGHCNVKTKNNAEDPMLGKWVKAQRGKYRLRTKGLPSPITQHRIDRLESVGFQWEVASRAKTGRWDALYAELLSYVAVHGNASVPQKCPA
;
A
#
# COMPACT_ATOMS: atom_id res chain seq x y z
N ARG A 1 -14.37 14.71 -22.47
CA ARG A 1 -14.69 14.71 -21.02
C ARG A 1 -13.49 15.29 -20.23
N LYS A 2 -13.26 16.62 -20.30
CA LYS A 2 -12.07 17.32 -19.73
C LYS A 2 -12.12 17.53 -18.20
N LEU A 3 -13.31 17.54 -17.60
CA LEU A 3 -13.53 17.81 -16.17
C LEU A 3 -12.91 16.75 -15.23
N ASN A 4 -12.78 15.51 -15.71
CA ASN A 4 -12.24 14.40 -14.91
C ASN A 4 -10.72 14.47 -14.70
N GLU A 5 -10.01 15.24 -15.52
CA GLU A 5 -8.55 15.33 -15.47
C GLU A 5 -8.10 16.45 -14.54
N ALA A 6 -8.72 17.63 -14.63
CA ALA A 6 -8.48 18.74 -13.71
C ALA A 6 -8.74 18.33 -12.24
N ALA A 7 -9.89 17.71 -11.97
CA ALA A 7 -10.22 17.22 -10.62
C ALA A 7 -9.26 16.11 -10.13
N TRP A 8 -8.68 15.34 -11.05
CA TRP A 8 -7.68 14.34 -10.68
C TRP A 8 -6.34 15.00 -10.35
N ASN A 9 -5.95 16.01 -11.13
CA ASN A 9 -4.71 16.78 -10.90
C ASN A 9 -4.75 17.53 -9.58
N GLU A 10 -5.88 18.16 -9.23
CA GLU A 10 -6.06 18.82 -7.93
C GLU A 10 -5.85 17.86 -6.76
N MET A 11 -6.45 16.66 -6.83
CA MET A 11 -6.26 15.64 -5.80
C MET A 11 -4.82 15.10 -5.75
N PHE A 12 -4.16 15.03 -6.90
CA PHE A 12 -2.76 14.65 -6.98
C PHE A 12 -1.86 15.70 -6.32
N GLU A 13 -2.10 17.00 -6.55
CA GLU A 13 -1.38 18.08 -5.88
C GLU A 13 -1.59 18.05 -4.36
N ARG A 14 -2.82 17.77 -3.90
CA ARG A 14 -3.11 17.56 -2.47
C ARG A 14 -2.34 16.37 -1.90
N LEU A 15 -2.19 15.28 -2.66
CA LEU A 15 -1.37 14.14 -2.25
C LEU A 15 0.11 14.52 -2.12
N VAL A 16 0.64 15.32 -3.05
CA VAL A 16 2.03 15.81 -2.99
C VAL A 16 2.23 16.67 -1.74
N ALA A 17 1.34 17.63 -1.48
CA ALA A 17 1.41 18.44 -0.26
C ALA A 17 1.30 17.60 1.03
N PHE A 18 0.46 16.55 1.03
CA PHE A 18 0.37 15.61 2.15
C PHE A 18 1.68 14.83 2.33
N ARG A 19 2.29 14.37 1.25
CA ARG A 19 3.61 13.70 1.29
C ARG A 19 4.68 14.63 1.83
N ASP A 20 4.71 15.88 1.40
CA ASP A 20 5.76 16.83 1.82
C ASP A 20 5.67 17.18 3.31
N THR A 21 4.46 17.13 3.88
CA THR A 21 4.22 17.35 5.32
C THR A 21 4.43 16.10 6.17
N HIS A 22 4.05 14.91 5.69
CA HIS A 22 4.07 13.67 6.47
C HIS A 22 5.22 12.71 6.12
N GLY A 23 5.93 12.94 5.03
CA GLY A 23 6.95 12.04 4.48
C GLY A 23 6.39 10.80 3.78
N HIS A 24 5.07 10.62 3.70
CA HIS A 24 4.45 9.44 3.09
C HIS A 24 3.10 9.75 2.42
N CYS A 25 2.68 8.88 1.49
CA CYS A 25 1.38 8.98 0.80
C CYS A 25 0.25 8.18 1.49
N ASN A 26 0.46 7.72 2.74
CA ASN A 26 -0.50 6.88 3.46
C ASN A 26 -1.56 7.70 4.20
N VAL A 27 -2.50 8.23 3.42
CA VAL A 27 -3.61 9.05 3.93
C VAL A 27 -4.66 8.17 4.62
N LYS A 28 -5.04 8.54 5.86
CA LYS A 28 -6.08 7.85 6.62
C LYS A 28 -7.46 8.09 5.98
N THR A 29 -8.28 7.05 5.88
CA THR A 29 -9.63 7.14 5.27
C THR A 29 -10.74 7.41 6.29
N LYS A 30 -10.41 7.67 7.56
CA LYS A 30 -11.40 7.91 8.62
C LYS A 30 -11.98 9.31 8.47
N ASN A 31 -13.23 9.50 8.92
CA ASN A 31 -13.90 10.81 8.85
C ASN A 31 -13.20 11.90 9.66
N ASN A 32 -12.41 11.51 10.68
CA ASN A 32 -11.62 12.43 11.51
C ASN A 32 -10.18 12.61 11.00
N ALA A 33 -9.91 12.25 9.74
CA ALA A 33 -8.62 12.54 9.12
C ALA A 33 -8.52 14.03 8.76
N GLU A 34 -7.30 14.54 8.65
CA GLU A 34 -7.04 15.92 8.22
C GLU A 34 -7.64 16.23 6.85
N ASP A 35 -7.58 15.24 5.94
CA ASP A 35 -8.21 15.32 4.64
C ASP A 35 -8.98 14.02 4.31
N PRO A 36 -10.25 13.92 4.75
CA PRO A 36 -11.07 12.74 4.50
C PRO A 36 -11.36 12.54 3.01
N MET A 37 -11.34 13.61 2.21
CA MET A 37 -11.62 13.56 0.79
C MET A 37 -10.42 12.96 0.03
N LEU A 38 -9.20 13.40 0.36
CA LEU A 38 -7.97 12.81 -0.14
C LEU A 38 -7.86 11.33 0.27
N GLY A 39 -8.21 10.99 1.52
CA GLY A 39 -8.22 9.59 1.97
C GLY A 39 -9.14 8.70 1.12
N LYS A 40 -10.38 9.16 0.86
CA LYS A 40 -11.31 8.46 -0.04
C LYS A 40 -10.76 8.35 -1.47
N TRP A 41 -10.13 9.41 -1.97
CA TRP A 41 -9.52 9.43 -3.30
C TRP A 41 -8.36 8.43 -3.42
N VAL A 42 -7.45 8.38 -2.45
CA VAL A 42 -6.34 7.42 -2.34
C VAL A 42 -6.88 5.98 -2.36
N LYS A 43 -7.90 5.69 -1.55
CA LYS A 43 -8.57 4.39 -1.53
C LYS A 43 -9.15 4.03 -2.90
N ALA A 44 -9.76 4.98 -3.58
CA ALA A 44 -10.30 4.78 -4.93
C ALA A 44 -9.20 4.48 -5.96
N GLN A 45 -8.05 5.15 -5.90
CA GLN A 45 -6.93 4.85 -6.81
C GLN A 45 -6.42 3.41 -6.61
N ARG A 46 -6.23 2.99 -5.36
CA ARG A 46 -5.81 1.61 -5.02
C ARG A 46 -6.81 0.57 -5.55
N GLY A 47 -8.11 0.82 -5.39
CA GLY A 47 -9.16 -0.05 -5.94
C GLY A 47 -9.09 -0.18 -7.46
N LYS A 48 -8.92 0.94 -8.18
CA LYS A 48 -8.81 0.93 -9.65
C LYS A 48 -7.54 0.23 -10.12
N TYR A 49 -6.41 0.45 -9.44
CA TYR A 49 -5.16 -0.25 -9.76
C TYR A 49 -5.31 -1.77 -9.57
N ARG A 50 -5.94 -2.20 -8.47
CA ARG A 50 -6.21 -3.63 -8.22
C ARG A 50 -7.09 -4.28 -9.27
N LEU A 51 -8.07 -3.57 -9.84
CA LEU A 51 -8.85 -4.08 -10.96
C LEU A 51 -7.94 -4.29 -12.18
N ARG A 52 -7.08 -3.31 -12.46
CA ARG A 52 -6.12 -3.38 -13.58
C ARG A 52 -5.15 -4.54 -13.44
N THR A 53 -4.59 -4.77 -12.24
CA THR A 53 -3.66 -5.90 -12.01
C THR A 53 -4.32 -7.28 -12.13
N LYS A 54 -5.64 -7.35 -11.93
CA LYS A 54 -6.44 -8.57 -12.16
C LYS A 54 -6.88 -8.75 -13.62
N GLY A 55 -6.45 -7.89 -14.53
CA GLY A 55 -6.91 -7.89 -15.92
C GLY A 55 -8.39 -7.52 -16.09
N LEU A 56 -9.01 -6.92 -15.06
CA LEU A 56 -10.40 -6.48 -15.12
C LEU A 56 -10.49 -5.05 -15.68
N PRO A 57 -11.64 -4.67 -16.27
CA PRO A 57 -11.87 -3.30 -16.73
C PRO A 57 -11.64 -2.29 -15.61
N SER A 58 -10.77 -1.31 -15.86
CA SER A 58 -10.42 -0.29 -14.89
C SER A 58 -10.32 1.10 -15.53
N PRO A 59 -10.85 2.15 -14.88
CA PRO A 59 -10.78 3.52 -15.38
C PRO A 59 -9.46 4.22 -15.06
N ILE A 60 -8.47 3.52 -14.48
CA ILE A 60 -7.14 4.09 -14.25
C ILE A 60 -6.29 3.96 -15.51
N THR A 61 -5.71 5.07 -15.94
CA THR A 61 -4.81 5.13 -17.10
C THR A 61 -3.37 4.88 -16.66
N GLN A 62 -2.51 4.43 -17.58
CA GLN A 62 -1.08 4.25 -17.29
C GLN A 62 -0.44 5.56 -16.82
N HIS A 63 -0.76 6.69 -17.48
CA HIS A 63 -0.27 8.01 -17.08
C HIS A 63 -0.55 8.37 -15.61
N ARG A 64 -1.73 8.00 -15.08
CA ARG A 64 -2.09 8.24 -13.68
C ARG A 64 -1.30 7.34 -12.72
N ILE A 65 -0.97 6.13 -13.17
CA ILE A 65 -0.13 5.21 -12.41
C ILE A 65 1.28 5.77 -12.33
N ASP A 66 1.85 6.15 -13.46
CA ASP A 66 3.22 6.69 -13.53
C ASP A 66 3.37 7.94 -12.65
N ARG A 67 2.38 8.84 -12.66
CA ARG A 67 2.38 10.03 -11.77
C ARG A 67 2.29 9.67 -10.29
N LEU A 68 1.51 8.66 -9.92
CA LEU A 68 1.43 8.22 -8.53
C LEU A 68 2.73 7.53 -8.09
N GLU A 69 3.32 6.72 -8.95
CA GLU A 69 4.59 6.06 -8.68
C GLU A 69 5.76 7.05 -8.57
N SER A 70 5.76 8.13 -9.35
CA SER A 70 6.80 9.16 -9.27
C SER A 70 6.87 9.89 -7.92
N VAL A 71 5.78 9.89 -7.16
CA VAL A 71 5.73 10.45 -5.80
C VAL A 71 5.87 9.38 -4.71
N GLY A 72 6.24 8.15 -5.07
CA GLY A 72 6.42 7.04 -4.12
C GLY A 72 5.11 6.50 -3.55
N PHE A 73 4.01 6.59 -4.30
CA PHE A 73 2.71 6.12 -3.85
C PHE A 73 2.68 4.60 -3.64
N GLN A 74 2.29 4.18 -2.43
CA GLN A 74 2.13 2.77 -2.09
C GLN A 74 0.72 2.27 -2.47
N TRP A 75 0.65 1.39 -3.46
CA TRP A 75 -0.59 0.75 -3.93
C TRP A 75 -1.18 -0.24 -2.92
N GLU A 76 -0.31 -1.01 -2.27
CA GLU A 76 -0.66 -1.98 -1.23
C GLU A 76 -0.10 -1.44 0.10
N VAL A 77 -0.98 -0.99 0.99
CA VAL A 77 -0.59 -0.72 2.37
C VAL A 77 -0.77 -2.02 3.09
N ALA A 78 0.35 -2.65 3.43
CA ALA A 78 0.33 -3.81 4.29
C ALA A 78 -0.57 -3.54 5.49
N SER A 79 -1.63 -4.34 5.65
CA SER A 79 -2.20 -4.45 6.98
C SER A 79 -1.06 -4.96 7.88
N ARG A 80 -1.04 -4.51 9.13
CA ARG A 80 -0.10 -4.97 10.17
C ARG A 80 -0.07 -6.51 10.33
N ALA A 81 -0.96 -7.22 9.65
CA ALA A 81 -1.06 -8.67 9.61
C ALA A 81 -0.43 -9.36 8.37
N LYS A 82 0.11 -8.65 7.34
CA LYS A 82 0.35 -9.34 6.05
C LYS A 82 1.55 -9.00 5.16
N THR A 83 2.61 -8.32 5.61
CA THR A 83 3.85 -8.24 4.80
C THR A 83 5.09 -8.59 5.57
N GLY A 84 5.92 -9.44 4.98
CA GLY A 84 7.30 -9.68 5.36
C GLY A 84 7.54 -10.71 6.46
N ARG A 85 6.59 -10.90 7.40
CA ARG A 85 6.81 -11.86 8.49
C ARG A 85 6.88 -13.31 7.98
N TRP A 86 6.10 -13.67 6.96
CA TRP A 86 6.15 -15.04 6.41
C TRP A 86 7.44 -15.35 5.68
N ASP A 87 7.87 -14.51 4.74
CA ASP A 87 9.09 -14.78 3.97
C ASP A 87 10.35 -14.70 4.87
N ALA A 88 10.38 -13.75 5.81
CA ALA A 88 11.45 -13.65 6.79
C ALA A 88 11.49 -14.84 7.77
N LEU A 89 10.34 -15.23 8.33
CA LEU A 89 10.27 -16.41 9.22
C LEU A 89 10.56 -17.71 8.47
N TYR A 90 10.20 -17.80 7.19
CA TYR A 90 10.49 -18.97 6.37
C TYR A 90 11.99 -19.11 6.11
N ALA A 91 12.66 -18.01 5.77
CA ALA A 91 14.12 -17.98 5.64
C ALA A 91 14.84 -18.34 6.95
N GLU A 92 14.32 -17.83 8.09
CA GLU A 92 14.82 -18.16 9.42
C GLU A 92 14.55 -19.62 9.83
N LEU A 93 13.43 -20.20 9.41
CA LEU A 93 13.14 -21.62 9.63
C LEU A 93 14.10 -22.52 8.84
N LEU A 94 14.44 -22.15 7.60
CA LEU A 94 15.39 -22.90 6.79
C LEU A 94 16.80 -22.93 7.41
N SER A 95 17.25 -21.82 8.00
CA SER A 95 18.54 -21.80 8.72
C SER A 95 18.47 -22.64 10.00
N TYR A 96 17.36 -22.60 10.74
CA TYR A 96 17.17 -23.43 11.92
C TYR A 96 17.16 -24.93 11.60
N VAL A 97 16.42 -25.36 10.57
CA VAL A 97 16.36 -26.77 10.14
C VAL A 97 17.72 -27.26 9.65
N ALA A 98 18.50 -26.40 8.98
CA ALA A 98 19.85 -26.74 8.54
C ALA A 98 20.82 -27.02 9.71
N VAL A 99 20.61 -26.38 10.86
CA VAL A 99 21.46 -26.55 12.06
C VAL A 99 20.93 -27.67 12.97
N HIS A 100 19.62 -27.80 13.12
CA HIS A 100 18.99 -28.66 14.13
C HIS A 100 18.37 -29.94 13.56
N GLY A 101 18.31 -30.09 12.23
CA GLY A 101 17.80 -31.30 11.55
C GLY A 101 16.30 -31.54 11.71
N ASN A 102 15.56 -30.61 12.35
CA ASN A 102 14.11 -30.68 12.50
C ASN A 102 13.48 -29.28 12.58
N ALA A 103 12.17 -29.21 12.29
CA ALA A 103 11.38 -27.98 12.33
C ALA A 103 10.54 -27.85 13.63
N SER A 104 10.97 -28.47 14.73
CA SER A 104 10.30 -28.34 16.03
C SER A 104 10.71 -27.06 16.73
N VAL A 105 10.08 -25.95 16.32
CA VAL A 105 10.20 -24.65 16.99
C VAL A 105 9.38 -24.68 18.28
N PRO A 106 9.96 -24.47 19.48
CA PRO A 106 9.23 -24.51 20.74
C PRO A 106 8.20 -23.37 20.85
N GLN A 107 6.96 -23.68 21.24
CA GLN A 107 5.82 -22.76 21.18
C GLN A 107 5.52 -21.99 22.49
N LYS A 108 6.39 -22.04 23.51
CA LYS A 108 6.15 -21.34 24.80
C LYS A 108 7.40 -20.67 25.38
N CYS A 109 7.20 -19.45 25.88
CA CYS A 109 8.14 -18.74 26.76
C CYS A 109 8.34 -19.51 28.08
N PRO A 110 9.57 -19.65 28.59
CA PRO A 110 9.77 -20.00 29.99
C PRO A 110 9.42 -18.81 30.90
N ALA A 111 8.90 -19.13 32.08
CA ALA A 111 8.42 -18.22 33.12
C ALA A 111 9.55 -17.42 33.80
#